data_AF-A0A6I2V5T2-F1
#
_entry.id   AF-A0A6I2V5T2-F1
#
_cell.length_a   1.000
_cell.length_b   1.000
_cell.length_c   1.000
_cell.angle_alpha   90.00
_cell.angle_beta   90.00
_cell.angle_gamma   90.00
#
_symmetry.space_group_name_H-M   'P 1'
#
loop_
_entity.id
_entity.type
_entity.pdbx_description
1 polymer ?
#
loop_
_entity_poly.entity_id
_entity_poly.type
_entity_poly.pdbx_seq_one_letter_code
_entity_poly.pdbx_strand_id
1 'polypeptide(L)'
;MRFRRGLIILAVVVLVLLFSLRGLASFYVNFLWFDSIAQASTWRGLLAAKVVPALVFTIGFFVIMWVNLLVADRLAPPLRKMRAPTSEDELVSRYQEITARYRGRIRVGVSLFFALIAGLGVSAQWKQWILFTNSVDFGTKDPEFGLDIGFYVFKLPFINFLIDWLFAGFVIVLLVTAVAHYLNGGIRFQNATQRVSPQVKAHLSVIVAMMALIRSVGYFFDRFELSFSSRGVVDGATYTDVKAQLPALNFLIFVSIIAAILLVWNIWRRGWVLPIIAVGLWAFIAIVLGTIYPTAVQKFVVEPNEFSQERPYIRRNIKATSDAFKLSTVDSKDFNFTQDLSPAVVEANLPTINNARLWDPGIIRSTYQTLQALQTYYQINDVDVDRYDINGQ
;
A
#
# COMPACT_ATOMS: atom_id res chain seq x y z
N MET A 1 1.44 6.01 45.35
CA MET A 1 1.37 6.20 43.87
C MET A 1 2.58 6.90 43.24
N ARG A 2 3.19 7.93 43.87
CA ARG A 2 4.37 8.64 43.32
C ARG A 2 5.61 7.74 43.11
N PHE A 3 5.86 6.80 44.03
CA PHE A 3 6.98 5.85 43.95
C PHE A 3 6.86 4.88 42.76
N ARG A 4 5.66 4.32 42.52
CA ARG A 4 5.38 3.46 41.35
C ARG A 4 5.51 4.22 40.02
N ARG A 5 5.08 5.49 39.98
CA ARG A 5 5.27 6.36 38.79
C ARG A 5 6.76 6.65 38.53
N GLY A 6 7.55 6.89 39.57
CA GLY A 6 9.00 7.08 39.47
C GLY A 6 9.73 5.83 38.95
N LEU A 7 9.33 4.64 39.42
CA LEU A 7 9.92 3.38 38.99
C LEU A 7 9.57 3.03 37.53
N ILE A 8 8.34 3.33 37.09
CA ILE A 8 7.91 3.16 35.69
C ILE A 8 8.66 4.15 34.78
N ILE A 9 8.79 5.42 35.19
CA ILE A 9 9.55 6.42 34.43
C ILE A 9 11.02 6.00 34.32
N LEU A 10 11.63 5.53 35.41
CA LEU A 10 13.00 5.03 35.40
C LEU A 10 13.15 3.81 34.48
N ALA A 11 12.24 2.85 34.58
CA ALA A 11 12.25 1.67 33.72
C ALA A 11 12.11 2.03 32.23
N VAL A 12 11.22 2.97 31.89
CA VAL A 12 11.04 3.48 30.52
C VAL A 12 12.29 4.23 30.05
N VAL A 13 12.89 5.07 30.88
CA VAL A 13 14.12 5.81 30.56
C VAL A 13 15.29 4.86 30.32
N VAL A 14 15.45 3.84 31.17
CA VAL A 14 16.48 2.80 31.01
C VAL A 14 16.23 1.97 29.75
N LEU A 15 14.97 1.60 29.46
CA LEU A 15 14.59 0.91 28.23
C LEU A 15 14.94 1.75 26.99
N VAL A 16 14.57 3.02 26.97
CA VAL A 16 14.88 3.95 25.87
C VAL A 16 16.40 4.11 25.73
N LEU A 17 17.14 4.25 26.82
CA LEU A 17 18.60 4.33 26.81
C LEU A 17 19.26 3.04 26.29
N LEU A 18 18.80 1.87 26.72
CA LEU A 18 19.35 0.58 26.28
C LEU A 18 19.06 0.31 24.80
N PHE A 19 17.82 0.56 24.34
CA PHE A 19 17.48 0.47 22.93
C PHE A 19 18.23 1.51 22.09
N SER A 20 18.44 2.72 22.64
CA SER A 20 19.24 3.77 22.00
C SER A 20 20.71 3.37 21.91
N LEU A 21 21.31 2.82 22.97
CA LEU A 21 22.71 2.38 22.99
C LEU A 21 22.98 1.25 22.00
N ARG A 22 22.11 0.22 21.96
CA ARG A 22 22.23 -0.87 20.97
C ARG A 22 22.05 -0.34 19.55
N GLY A 23 21.11 0.58 19.34
CA GLY A 23 20.89 1.25 18.05
C GLY A 23 22.10 2.08 17.61
N LEU A 24 22.68 2.87 18.52
CA LEU A 24 23.86 3.69 18.28
C LEU A 24 25.11 2.84 18.04
N ALA A 25 25.29 1.77 18.81
CA ALA A 25 26.38 0.82 18.62
C ALA A 25 26.27 0.13 17.24
N SER A 26 25.08 -0.36 16.88
CA SER A 26 24.84 -0.94 15.56
C SER A 26 25.09 0.09 14.45
N PHE A 27 24.60 1.32 14.61
CA PHE A 27 24.82 2.41 13.66
C PHE A 27 26.31 2.71 13.46
N TYR A 28 27.07 2.82 14.55
CA TYR A 28 28.49 3.11 14.51
C TYR A 28 29.32 1.95 13.96
N VAL A 29 29.03 0.71 14.37
CA VAL A 29 29.69 -0.50 13.85
C VAL A 29 29.43 -0.65 12.35
N ASN A 30 28.20 -0.41 11.88
CA ASN A 30 27.92 -0.44 10.45
C ASN A 30 28.70 0.66 9.71
N PHE A 31 28.76 1.89 10.24
CA PHE A 31 29.59 2.94 9.64
C PHE A 31 31.06 2.53 9.53
N LEU A 32 31.64 2.00 10.63
CA LEU A 32 33.02 1.51 10.63
C LEU A 32 33.24 0.38 9.63
N TRP A 33 32.27 -0.54 9.48
CA TRP A 33 32.35 -1.61 8.49
C TRP A 33 32.38 -1.05 7.06
N PHE A 34 31.48 -0.12 6.71
CA PHE A 34 31.49 0.53 5.39
C PHE A 34 32.77 1.34 5.14
N ASP A 35 33.29 2.02 6.16
CA ASP A 35 34.54 2.76 6.08
C ASP A 35 35.74 1.84 5.85
N SER A 36 35.77 0.67 6.51
CA SER A 36 36.86 -0.31 6.38
C SER A 36 37.03 -0.88 4.96
N ILE A 37 35.97 -0.84 4.14
CA ILE A 37 35.98 -1.26 2.73
C ILE A 37 35.94 -0.08 1.75
N ALA A 38 36.27 1.14 2.20
CA ALA A 38 36.25 2.38 1.42
C ALA A 38 34.88 2.74 0.81
N GLN A 39 33.78 2.30 1.42
CA GLN A 39 32.39 2.53 1.00
C GLN A 39 31.63 3.49 1.93
N ALA A 40 32.35 4.38 2.64
CA ALA A 40 31.74 5.36 3.55
C ALA A 40 30.75 6.30 2.83
N SER A 41 30.98 6.61 1.55
CA SER A 41 30.05 7.39 0.71
C SER A 41 28.70 6.68 0.54
N THR A 42 28.72 5.38 0.27
CA THR A 42 27.54 4.53 0.13
C THR A 42 26.72 4.48 1.42
N TRP A 43 27.38 4.38 2.58
CA TRP A 43 26.70 4.45 3.87
C TRP A 43 26.02 5.81 4.10
N ARG A 44 26.70 6.92 3.80
CA ARG A 44 26.12 8.27 3.91
C ARG A 44 24.93 8.44 2.96
N GLY A 45 25.01 7.91 1.74
CA GLY A 45 23.91 7.89 0.78
C GLY A 45 22.70 7.09 1.28
N LEU A 46 22.93 5.89 1.81
CA LEU A 46 21.88 5.06 2.40
C LEU A 46 21.22 5.74 3.60
N LEU A 47 22.03 6.38 4.45
CA LEU A 47 21.52 7.14 5.60
C LEU A 47 20.69 8.33 5.16
N ALA A 48 21.17 9.11 4.19
CA ALA A 48 20.44 10.23 3.62
C ALA A 48 19.10 9.77 3.02
N ALA A 49 19.10 8.67 2.27
CA ALA A 49 17.88 8.08 1.69
C ALA A 49 16.86 7.61 2.73
N LYS A 50 17.28 7.29 3.96
CA LYS A 50 16.37 6.93 5.06
C LYS A 50 15.90 8.16 5.85
N VAL A 51 16.81 9.10 6.13
CA VAL A 51 16.58 10.22 7.03
C VAL A 51 15.90 11.39 6.32
N VAL A 52 16.34 11.74 5.10
CA VAL A 52 15.79 12.91 4.38
C VAL A 52 14.30 12.75 4.10
N PRO A 53 13.81 11.62 3.52
CA PRO A 53 12.37 11.44 3.31
C PRO A 53 11.59 11.42 4.63
N ALA A 54 12.11 10.74 5.66
CA ALA A 54 11.46 10.72 6.96
C ALA A 54 11.28 12.13 7.55
N LEU A 55 12.31 12.98 7.48
CA LEU A 55 12.25 14.36 7.93
C LEU A 55 11.28 15.21 7.10
N VAL A 56 11.35 15.12 5.77
CA VAL A 56 10.46 15.88 4.87
C VAL A 56 9.00 15.53 5.14
N PHE A 57 8.68 14.25 5.28
CA PHE A 57 7.32 13.79 5.52
C PHE A 57 6.85 14.10 6.96
N THR A 58 7.73 13.99 7.97
CA THR A 58 7.42 14.45 9.34
C THR A 58 7.12 15.94 9.35
N ILE A 59 7.95 16.78 8.72
CA ILE A 59 7.73 18.23 8.69
C ILE A 59 6.44 18.55 7.92
N GLY A 60 6.23 17.93 6.76
CA GLY A 60 5.02 18.11 5.96
C GLY A 60 3.75 17.74 6.74
N PHE A 61 3.72 16.57 7.37
CA PHE A 61 2.60 16.14 8.19
C PHE A 61 2.39 17.07 9.40
N PHE A 62 3.47 17.47 10.08
CA PHE A 62 3.42 18.40 11.19
C PHE A 62 2.72 19.70 10.78
N VAL A 63 3.12 20.29 9.64
CA VAL A 63 2.51 21.52 9.13
C VAL A 63 1.04 21.32 8.83
N ILE A 64 0.67 20.24 8.13
CA ILE A 64 -0.73 19.93 7.81
C ILE A 64 -1.57 19.80 9.10
N MET A 65 -1.13 18.98 10.05
CA MET A 65 -1.85 18.77 11.32
C MET A 65 -1.93 20.05 12.16
N TRP A 66 -0.81 20.78 12.28
CA TRP A 66 -0.74 22.00 13.06
C TRP A 66 -1.65 23.09 12.50
N VAL A 67 -1.70 23.27 11.17
CA VAL A 67 -2.60 24.21 10.51
C VAL A 67 -4.06 23.83 10.78
N ASN A 68 -4.43 22.56 10.62
CA ASN A 68 -5.80 22.11 10.88
C ASN A 68 -6.21 22.31 12.35
N LEU A 69 -5.35 21.98 13.30
CA LEU A 69 -5.62 22.24 14.72
C LEU A 69 -5.68 23.73 15.05
N LEU A 70 -4.86 24.56 14.40
CA LEU A 70 -4.89 26.01 14.55
C LEU A 70 -6.21 26.60 14.02
N VAL A 71 -6.71 26.09 12.90
CA VAL A 71 -8.04 26.46 12.37
C VAL A 71 -9.14 25.97 13.32
N ALA A 72 -9.04 24.75 13.86
CA ALA A 72 -10.01 24.24 14.85
C ALA A 72 -10.06 25.09 16.12
N ASP A 73 -8.91 25.56 16.62
CA ASP A 73 -8.81 26.46 17.77
C ASP A 73 -9.46 27.83 17.49
N ARG A 74 -9.27 28.36 16.27
CA ARG A 74 -9.83 29.67 15.86
C ARG A 74 -11.33 29.62 15.62
N LEU A 75 -11.86 28.49 15.15
CA LEU A 75 -13.29 28.29 14.89
C LEU A 75 -14.07 27.85 16.14
N ALA A 76 -13.41 27.75 17.29
CA ALA A 76 -14.06 27.40 18.56
C ALA A 76 -15.10 28.47 18.94
N PRO A 77 -16.38 28.10 19.15
CA PRO A 77 -17.40 29.05 19.55
C PRO A 77 -17.09 29.63 20.94
N PRO A 78 -17.32 30.94 21.18
CA PRO A 78 -17.14 31.52 22.51
C PRO A 78 -18.04 30.81 23.52
N LEU A 79 -17.52 30.59 24.73
CA LEU A 79 -18.23 29.97 25.86
C LEU A 79 -19.56 30.70 26.11
N ARG A 80 -20.64 30.21 25.51
CA ARG A 80 -21.97 30.76 25.71
C ARG A 80 -22.46 30.20 27.04
N LYS A 81 -22.57 31.05 28.07
CA LYS A 81 -23.18 30.67 29.36
C LYS A 81 -24.61 30.20 29.08
N MET A 82 -24.82 28.89 29.02
CA MET A 82 -26.14 28.30 28.85
C MET A 82 -26.85 28.21 30.21
N ARG A 83 -28.17 28.38 30.18
CA ARG A 83 -29.03 28.51 31.36
C ARG A 83 -29.18 27.20 32.16
N ALA A 84 -28.80 26.06 31.57
CA ALA A 84 -28.69 24.75 32.21
C ALA A 84 -27.55 23.96 31.54
N PRO A 85 -26.38 23.79 32.19
CA PRO A 85 -25.28 23.01 31.63
C PRO A 85 -25.62 21.52 31.64
N THR A 86 -25.39 20.86 30.51
CA THR A 86 -25.49 19.40 30.37
C THR A 86 -24.20 18.73 30.89
N SER A 87 -24.21 17.44 31.22
CA SER A 87 -23.00 16.70 31.62
C SER A 87 -21.88 16.78 30.57
N GLU A 88 -22.21 16.80 29.28
CA GLU A 88 -21.28 17.09 28.17
C GLU A 88 -20.67 18.49 28.27
N ASP A 89 -21.46 19.50 28.63
CA ASP A 89 -20.98 20.89 28.74
C ASP A 89 -20.02 21.04 29.92
N GLU A 90 -20.22 20.30 31.02
CA GLU A 90 -19.31 20.30 32.16
C GLU A 90 -17.95 19.66 31.83
N LEU A 91 -17.93 18.55 31.07
CA LEU A 91 -16.69 17.93 30.61
C LEU A 91 -15.92 18.85 29.65
N VAL A 92 -16.62 19.46 28.68
CA VAL A 92 -16.02 20.39 27.71
C VAL A 92 -15.49 21.64 28.40
N SER A 93 -16.24 22.24 29.33
CA SER A 93 -15.79 23.43 30.07
C SER A 93 -14.58 23.14 30.96
N ARG A 94 -14.57 22.03 31.71
CA ARG A 94 -13.38 21.59 32.49
C ARG A 94 -12.17 21.37 31.60
N TYR A 95 -12.36 20.73 30.43
CA TYR A 95 -11.27 20.57 29.46
C TYR A 95 -10.74 21.92 28.98
N GLN A 96 -11.63 22.86 28.62
CA GLN A 96 -11.24 24.19 28.15
C GLN A 96 -10.51 25.00 29.22
N GLU A 97 -10.95 24.97 30.47
CA GLU A 97 -10.30 25.65 31.59
C GLU A 97 -8.87 25.16 31.83
N ILE A 98 -8.66 23.84 31.80
CA ILE A 98 -7.33 23.24 32.00
C ILE A 98 -6.43 23.49 30.79
N THR A 99 -6.98 23.39 29.58
CA THR A 99 -6.20 23.45 28.34
C THR A 99 -5.98 24.87 27.81
N ALA A 100 -6.76 25.87 28.22
CA ALA A 100 -6.64 27.25 27.73
C ALA A 100 -5.20 27.80 27.88
N ARG A 101 -4.55 27.57 29.03
CA ARG A 101 -3.16 28.01 29.29
C ARG A 101 -2.13 27.29 28.42
N TYR A 102 -2.42 26.07 27.98
CA TYR A 102 -1.47 25.19 27.29
C TYR A 102 -1.88 24.88 25.84
N ARG A 103 -2.92 25.51 25.30
CA ARG A 103 -3.51 25.17 23.99
C ARG A 103 -2.46 25.13 22.86
N GLY A 104 -1.58 26.13 22.81
CA GLY A 104 -0.49 26.16 21.83
C GLY A 104 0.52 25.01 21.99
N ARG A 105 0.87 24.64 23.24
CA ARG A 105 1.79 23.53 23.53
C ARG A 105 1.15 22.18 23.25
N ILE A 106 -0.14 22.01 23.57
CA ILE A 106 -0.91 20.81 23.25
C ILE A 106 -0.99 20.64 21.75
N ARG A 107 -1.31 21.71 21.00
CA ARG A 107 -1.34 21.66 19.53
C ARG A 107 -0.01 21.22 18.94
N VAL A 108 1.10 21.83 19.36
CA VAL A 108 2.44 21.45 18.89
C VAL A 108 2.77 20.01 19.30
N GLY A 109 2.47 19.62 20.54
CA GLY A 109 2.72 18.27 21.04
C GLY A 109 1.94 17.19 20.30
N VAL A 110 0.65 17.40 20.05
CA VAL A 110 -0.21 16.48 19.27
C VAL A 110 0.26 16.41 17.82
N SER A 111 0.53 17.57 17.20
CA SER A 111 1.02 17.61 15.81
C SER A 111 2.35 16.89 15.67
N LEU A 112 3.28 17.11 16.61
CA LEU A 112 4.59 16.47 16.62
C LEU A 112 4.48 14.95 16.86
N PHE A 113 3.63 14.53 17.79
CA PHE A 113 3.38 13.11 18.07
C PHE A 113 2.93 12.35 16.82
N PHE A 114 1.89 12.83 16.14
CA PHE A 114 1.42 12.18 14.92
C PHE A 114 2.39 12.34 13.75
N ALA A 115 3.09 13.48 13.64
CA ALA A 115 4.09 13.69 12.59
C ALA A 115 5.31 12.77 12.70
N LEU A 116 5.75 12.47 13.93
CA LEU A 116 6.82 11.51 14.18
C LEU A 116 6.38 10.10 13.76
N ILE A 117 5.17 9.68 14.13
CA ILE A 117 4.63 8.37 13.72
C ILE A 117 4.51 8.29 12.20
N ALA A 118 3.91 9.31 11.58
CA ALA A 118 3.66 9.34 10.14
C ALA A 118 4.96 9.37 9.31
N GLY A 119 5.98 10.13 9.73
CA GLY A 119 7.24 10.24 8.98
C GLY A 119 8.27 9.16 9.31
N LEU A 120 8.30 8.60 10.52
CA LEU A 120 9.22 7.51 10.86
C LEU A 120 8.97 6.27 9.99
N GLY A 121 7.70 5.96 9.67
CA GLY A 121 7.34 4.85 8.78
C GLY A 121 7.91 5.00 7.36
N VAL A 122 8.15 6.23 6.90
CA VAL A 122 8.69 6.52 5.55
C VAL A 122 10.14 6.05 5.42
N SER A 123 10.90 6.01 6.52
CA SER A 123 12.29 5.52 6.49
C SER A 123 12.41 4.07 6.00
N ALA A 124 11.35 3.26 6.14
CA ALA A 124 11.30 1.90 5.62
C ALA A 124 11.22 1.85 4.07
N GLN A 125 10.75 2.92 3.43
CA GLN A 125 10.56 3.04 1.98
C GLN A 125 11.79 3.61 1.25
N TRP A 126 12.96 3.57 1.88
CA TRP A 126 14.20 4.10 1.29
C TRP A 126 14.54 3.50 -0.08
N LYS A 127 14.19 2.22 -0.33
CA LYS A 127 14.40 1.57 -1.64
C LYS A 127 13.57 2.27 -2.73
N GLN A 128 12.28 2.47 -2.48
CA GLN A 128 11.39 3.15 -3.41
C GLN A 128 11.83 4.61 -3.62
N TRP A 129 12.27 5.30 -2.57
CA TRP A 129 12.81 6.66 -2.67
C TRP A 129 14.06 6.73 -3.57
N ILE A 130 15.02 5.82 -3.39
CA ILE A 130 16.24 5.80 -4.22
C ILE A 130 15.88 5.49 -5.67
N LEU A 131 15.03 4.50 -5.92
CA LEU A 131 14.58 4.16 -7.27
C LEU A 131 13.87 5.34 -7.94
N PHE A 132 12.98 6.04 -7.22
CA PHE A 132 12.27 7.21 -7.71
C PHE A 132 13.22 8.36 -8.07
N THR A 133 14.17 8.68 -7.19
CA THR A 133 15.09 9.82 -7.38
C THR A 133 16.20 9.54 -8.39
N ASN A 134 16.55 8.27 -8.61
CA ASN A 134 17.58 7.84 -9.56
C ASN A 134 16.97 7.02 -10.71
N SER A 135 15.75 7.36 -11.12
CA SER A 135 15.05 6.64 -12.20
C SER A 135 15.80 6.77 -13.51
N VAL A 136 15.91 5.67 -14.26
CA VAL A 136 16.46 5.66 -15.62
C VAL A 136 15.42 5.12 -16.60
N ASP A 137 15.55 5.50 -17.87
CA ASP A 137 14.70 4.95 -18.92
C ASP A 137 15.24 3.60 -19.40
N PHE A 138 14.36 2.64 -19.63
CA PHE A 138 14.70 1.34 -20.21
C PHE A 138 14.82 1.42 -21.75
N GLY A 139 14.28 2.47 -22.36
CA GLY A 139 14.25 2.65 -23.81
C GLY A 139 13.16 1.83 -24.51
N THR A 140 12.36 1.09 -23.74
CA THR A 140 11.25 0.28 -24.24
C THR A 140 9.96 0.76 -23.59
N LYS A 141 8.93 0.96 -24.41
CA LYS A 141 7.62 1.45 -23.96
C LYS A 141 6.63 0.31 -23.80
N ASP A 142 5.76 0.46 -22.81
CA ASP A 142 4.64 -0.45 -22.60
C ASP A 142 3.61 -0.31 -23.75
N PRO A 143 2.97 -1.41 -24.18
CA PRO A 143 2.08 -1.43 -25.33
C PRO A 143 0.68 -0.86 -25.07
N GLU A 144 0.30 -0.54 -23.83
CA GLU A 144 -1.05 -0.07 -23.47
C GLU A 144 -1.09 1.45 -23.30
N PHE A 145 -0.20 2.01 -22.47
CA PHE A 145 -0.13 3.43 -22.13
C PHE A 145 1.02 4.16 -22.82
N GLY A 146 1.95 3.44 -23.48
CA GLY A 146 3.06 4.05 -24.21
C GLY A 146 4.10 4.74 -23.33
N LEU A 147 4.16 4.37 -22.05
CA LEU A 147 5.14 4.87 -21.08
C LEU A 147 6.37 3.96 -21.06
N ASP A 148 7.54 4.53 -20.77
CA ASP A 148 8.75 3.73 -20.60
C ASP A 148 8.60 2.76 -19.42
N ILE A 149 9.12 1.54 -19.55
CA ILE A 149 9.08 0.52 -18.48
C ILE A 149 9.68 1.05 -17.16
N GLY A 150 10.67 1.93 -17.22
CA GLY A 150 11.27 2.60 -16.07
C GLY A 150 10.29 3.43 -15.25
N PHE A 151 9.19 3.93 -15.84
CA PHE A 151 8.11 4.57 -15.07
C PHE A 151 7.47 3.57 -14.09
N TYR A 152 7.15 2.36 -14.55
CA TYR A 152 6.49 1.33 -13.75
C TYR A 152 7.40 0.74 -12.68
N VAL A 153 8.69 0.58 -12.99
CA VAL A 153 9.67 -0.01 -12.06
C VAL A 153 10.14 1.00 -11.01
N PHE A 154 10.41 2.25 -11.42
CA PHE A 154 11.08 3.23 -10.56
C PHE A 154 10.16 4.29 -9.97
N LYS A 155 9.15 4.75 -10.72
CA LYS A 155 8.36 5.93 -10.34
C LYS A 155 7.03 5.56 -9.69
N LEU A 156 6.27 4.68 -10.33
CA LEU A 156 4.91 4.32 -9.92
C LEU A 156 4.81 3.83 -8.47
N PRO A 157 5.70 2.93 -7.95
CA PRO A 157 5.57 2.43 -6.58
C PRO A 157 5.68 3.54 -5.53
N PHE A 158 6.60 4.50 -5.73
CA PHE A 158 6.77 5.61 -4.80
C PHE A 158 5.63 6.63 -4.90
N ILE A 159 5.09 6.86 -6.09
CA ILE A 159 3.91 7.72 -6.31
C ILE A 159 2.70 7.13 -5.58
N ASN A 160 2.44 5.84 -5.72
CA ASN A 160 1.32 5.18 -5.05
C ASN A 160 1.49 5.19 -3.53
N PHE A 161 2.71 4.91 -3.05
CA PHE A 161 3.05 5.08 -1.63
C PHE A 161 2.74 6.50 -1.12
N LEU A 162 3.12 7.54 -1.87
CA LEU A 162 2.86 8.94 -1.49
C LEU A 162 1.36 9.25 -1.44
N ILE A 163 0.58 8.75 -2.40
CA ILE A 163 -0.87 8.95 -2.47
C ILE A 163 -1.55 8.27 -1.27
N ASP A 164 -1.20 7.00 -0.99
CA ASP A 164 -1.75 6.24 0.13
C ASP A 164 -1.35 6.85 1.48
N TRP A 165 -0.09 7.29 1.61
CA TRP A 165 0.40 7.97 2.80
C TRP A 165 -0.33 9.29 3.03
N LEU A 166 -0.56 10.09 1.98
CA LEU A 166 -1.34 11.32 2.07
C LEU A 166 -2.80 11.04 2.46
N PHE A 167 -3.44 10.06 1.82
CA PHE A 167 -4.82 9.72 2.12
C PHE A 167 -4.98 9.24 3.57
N ALA A 168 -4.14 8.29 4.02
CA ALA A 168 -4.12 7.82 5.41
C ALA A 168 -3.81 8.96 6.39
N GLY A 169 -2.89 9.85 6.02
CA GLY A 169 -2.55 11.03 6.80
C GLY A 169 -3.74 11.99 6.97
N PHE A 170 -4.48 12.25 5.90
CA PHE A 170 -5.69 13.07 5.96
C PHE A 170 -6.84 12.40 6.73
N VAL A 171 -6.94 11.07 6.74
CA VAL A 171 -7.86 10.36 7.64
C VAL A 171 -7.50 10.66 9.11
N ILE A 172 -6.22 10.58 9.48
CA ILE A 172 -5.77 10.92 10.84
C ILE A 172 -6.06 12.40 11.14
N VAL A 173 -5.75 13.32 10.23
CA VAL A 173 -6.05 14.75 10.36
C VAL A 173 -7.54 14.98 10.55
N LEU A 174 -8.40 14.31 9.78
CA LEU A 174 -9.85 14.39 9.91
C LEU A 174 -10.31 13.95 11.31
N LEU A 175 -9.85 12.79 11.77
CA LEU A 175 -10.22 12.24 13.09
C LEU A 175 -9.75 13.14 14.22
N VAL A 176 -8.48 13.53 14.22
CA VAL A 176 -7.89 14.38 15.26
C VAL A 176 -8.55 15.77 15.27
N THR A 177 -8.84 16.34 14.09
CA THR A 177 -9.52 17.63 13.98
C THR A 177 -10.99 17.54 14.40
N ALA A 178 -11.69 16.44 14.11
CA ALA A 178 -13.05 16.20 14.59
C ALA A 178 -13.09 16.09 16.12
N VAL A 179 -12.13 15.37 16.73
CA VAL A 179 -11.97 15.30 18.19
C VAL A 179 -11.66 16.69 18.76
N ALA A 180 -10.77 17.46 18.13
CA ALA A 180 -10.47 18.82 18.56
C ALA A 180 -11.72 19.73 18.52
N HIS A 181 -12.55 19.63 17.48
CA HIS A 181 -13.82 20.37 17.40
C HIS A 181 -14.84 19.93 18.44
N TYR A 182 -14.88 18.65 18.79
CA TYR A 182 -15.71 18.15 19.89
C TYR A 182 -15.23 18.71 21.24
N LEU A 183 -13.94 18.61 21.54
CA LEU A 183 -13.34 19.13 22.77
C LEU A 183 -13.40 20.67 22.87
N ASN A 184 -13.38 21.37 21.74
CA ASN A 184 -13.58 22.82 21.67
C ASN A 184 -15.08 23.24 21.70
N GLY A 185 -16.01 22.29 21.80
CA GLY A 185 -17.45 22.55 21.92
C GLY A 185 -18.17 22.94 20.63
N GLY A 186 -17.52 22.74 19.47
CA GLY A 186 -18.08 22.96 18.13
C GLY A 186 -18.98 21.83 17.63
N ILE A 187 -18.88 20.64 18.22
CA ILE A 187 -19.75 19.48 18.02
C ILE A 187 -20.41 19.15 19.37
N ARG A 188 -21.75 19.06 19.40
CA ARG A 188 -22.56 18.74 20.58
C ARG A 188 -23.65 17.75 20.21
N PHE A 189 -23.74 16.62 20.92
CA PHE A 189 -24.68 15.56 20.55
C PHE A 189 -26.07 15.78 21.17
N GLN A 190 -26.13 16.41 22.34
CA GLN A 190 -27.36 16.56 23.14
C GLN A 190 -28.21 17.80 22.79
N ASN A 191 -27.74 18.70 21.92
CA ASN A 191 -28.50 19.89 21.52
C ASN A 191 -29.55 19.56 20.44
N ALA A 192 -30.83 19.85 20.73
CA ALA A 192 -31.95 19.60 19.81
C ALA A 192 -31.94 20.48 18.54
N THR A 193 -31.42 21.71 18.62
CA THR A 193 -31.56 22.71 17.54
C THR A 193 -30.32 22.86 16.64
N GLN A 194 -29.11 22.61 17.17
CA GLN A 194 -27.87 22.74 16.40
C GLN A 194 -26.74 21.87 16.96
N ARG A 195 -26.61 20.65 16.45
CA ARG A 195 -25.60 19.67 16.88
C ARG A 195 -24.17 20.01 16.44
N VAL A 196 -23.98 20.73 15.34
CA VAL A 196 -22.64 21.13 14.84
C VAL A 196 -22.68 22.54 14.27
N SER A 197 -21.69 23.37 14.61
CA SER A 197 -21.57 24.73 14.10
C SER A 197 -21.26 24.75 12.59
N PRO A 198 -21.76 25.74 11.81
CA PRO A 198 -21.54 25.78 10.36
C PRO A 198 -20.06 25.83 9.96
N GLN A 199 -19.24 26.51 10.76
CA GLN A 199 -17.79 26.62 10.54
C GLN A 199 -17.07 25.29 10.71
N VAL A 200 -17.48 24.47 11.69
CA VAL A 200 -16.94 23.11 11.89
C VAL A 200 -17.30 22.24 10.69
N LYS A 201 -18.54 22.32 10.20
CA LYS A 201 -18.97 21.58 9.00
C LYS A 201 -18.13 21.96 7.78
N ALA A 202 -17.93 23.26 7.55
CA ALA A 202 -17.10 23.78 6.46
C ALA A 202 -15.67 23.25 6.55
N HIS A 203 -15.04 23.35 7.73
CA HIS A 203 -13.67 22.87 7.92
C HIS A 203 -13.54 21.36 7.67
N LEU A 204 -14.43 20.53 8.24
CA LEU A 204 -14.42 19.09 8.00
C LEU A 204 -14.73 18.75 6.54
N SER A 205 -15.62 19.49 5.87
CA SER A 205 -15.90 19.31 4.43
C SER A 205 -14.69 19.63 3.56
N VAL A 206 -13.87 20.63 3.92
CA VAL A 206 -12.62 20.93 3.21
C VAL A 206 -11.61 19.80 3.36
N ILE A 207 -11.45 19.23 4.56
CA ILE A 207 -10.56 18.08 4.77
C ILE A 207 -11.00 16.89 3.91
N VAL A 208 -12.29 16.57 3.89
CA VAL A 208 -12.84 15.48 3.07
C VAL A 208 -12.74 15.80 1.57
N ALA A 209 -12.89 17.06 1.15
CA ALA A 209 -12.68 17.47 -0.23
C ALA A 209 -11.22 17.24 -0.68
N MET A 210 -10.25 17.57 0.17
CA MET A 210 -8.84 17.25 -0.08
C MET A 210 -8.60 15.75 -0.21
N MET A 211 -9.25 14.93 0.64
CA MET A 211 -9.19 13.47 0.51
C MET A 211 -9.77 12.97 -0.82
N ALA A 212 -10.88 13.54 -1.28
CA ALA A 212 -11.47 13.19 -2.58
C ALA A 212 -10.53 13.58 -3.74
N LEU A 213 -9.86 14.72 -3.67
CA LEU A 213 -8.84 15.11 -4.65
C LEU A 213 -7.62 14.17 -4.64
N ILE A 214 -7.12 13.79 -3.45
CA ILE A 214 -6.04 12.80 -3.33
C ILE A 214 -6.45 11.48 -3.97
N ARG A 215 -7.68 11.00 -3.73
CA ARG A 215 -8.18 9.79 -4.40
C ARG A 215 -8.38 9.97 -5.89
N SER A 216 -8.73 11.15 -6.37
CA SER A 216 -8.77 11.44 -7.82
C SER A 216 -7.40 11.23 -8.47
N VAL A 217 -6.34 11.74 -7.84
CA VAL A 217 -4.96 11.48 -8.25
C VAL A 217 -4.63 9.99 -8.13
N GLY A 218 -5.08 9.33 -7.05
CA GLY A 218 -5.01 7.87 -6.90
C GLY A 218 -5.59 7.13 -8.09
N TYR A 219 -6.86 7.35 -8.42
CA TYR A 219 -7.51 6.71 -9.57
C TYR A 219 -6.80 7.00 -10.90
N PHE A 220 -6.17 8.16 -11.05
CA PHE A 220 -5.37 8.46 -12.24
C PHE A 220 -4.14 7.54 -12.35
N PHE A 221 -3.46 7.25 -11.24
CA PHE A 221 -2.30 6.36 -11.20
C PHE A 221 -2.66 4.87 -11.11
N ASP A 222 -3.80 4.52 -10.49
CA ASP A 222 -4.39 3.17 -10.45
C ASP A 222 -4.56 2.59 -11.88
N ARG A 223 -4.73 3.45 -12.90
CA ARG A 223 -4.80 3.03 -14.31
C ARG A 223 -3.52 2.34 -14.78
N PHE A 224 -2.36 2.81 -14.32
CA PHE A 224 -1.07 2.23 -14.68
C PHE A 224 -0.78 0.95 -13.88
N GLU A 225 -1.39 0.77 -12.72
CA GLU A 225 -1.31 -0.48 -11.96
C GLU A 225 -2.00 -1.66 -12.66
N LEU A 226 -2.90 -1.39 -13.62
CA LEU A 226 -3.52 -2.44 -14.43
C LEU A 226 -2.49 -3.28 -15.18
N SER A 227 -1.31 -2.73 -15.47
CA SER A 227 -0.18 -3.47 -16.05
C SER A 227 0.42 -4.54 -15.12
N PHE A 228 -0.01 -4.60 -13.85
CA PHE A 228 0.38 -5.59 -12.85
C PHE A 228 -0.81 -6.42 -12.35
N SER A 229 -1.94 -6.38 -13.05
CA SER A 229 -3.14 -7.17 -12.70
C SER A 229 -2.85 -8.67 -12.75
N SER A 230 -3.30 -9.41 -11.75
CA SER A 230 -3.20 -10.88 -11.68
C SER A 230 -4.57 -11.57 -11.87
N ARG A 231 -5.50 -10.91 -12.59
CA ARG A 231 -6.90 -11.35 -12.70
C ARG A 231 -7.10 -12.52 -13.67
N GLY A 232 -6.31 -12.58 -14.74
CA GLY A 232 -6.48 -13.56 -15.81
C GLY A 232 -5.40 -14.63 -15.82
N VAL A 233 -5.25 -15.30 -16.98
CA VAL A 233 -4.26 -16.37 -17.20
C VAL A 233 -2.81 -15.85 -17.19
N VAL A 234 -2.62 -14.54 -17.37
CA VAL A 234 -1.31 -13.89 -17.40
C VAL A 234 -1.28 -12.70 -16.43
N ASP A 235 -0.11 -12.42 -15.86
CA ASP A 235 0.13 -11.21 -15.08
C ASP A 235 0.27 -10.01 -16.03
N GLY A 236 -0.65 -9.06 -15.94
CA GLY A 236 -0.68 -7.84 -16.75
C GLY A 236 -2.11 -7.42 -17.12
N ALA A 237 -2.22 -6.31 -17.85
CA ALA A 237 -3.52 -5.76 -18.22
C ALA A 237 -4.27 -6.71 -19.18
N THR A 238 -5.37 -7.29 -18.70
CA THR A 238 -6.26 -8.20 -19.44
C THR A 238 -7.42 -7.45 -20.11
N TYR A 239 -8.27 -8.16 -20.86
CA TYR A 239 -9.46 -7.57 -21.51
C TYR A 239 -10.32 -6.81 -20.50
N THR A 240 -10.63 -7.44 -19.37
CA THR A 240 -11.44 -6.81 -18.32
C THR A 240 -10.77 -5.56 -17.76
N ASP A 241 -9.46 -5.59 -17.57
CA ASP A 241 -8.73 -4.44 -17.04
C ASP A 241 -8.78 -3.25 -18.02
N VAL A 242 -8.56 -3.50 -19.30
CA VAL A 242 -8.52 -2.45 -20.33
C VAL A 242 -9.91 -1.96 -20.74
N LYS A 243 -10.89 -2.86 -20.85
CA LYS A 243 -12.23 -2.52 -21.37
C LYS A 243 -13.28 -2.24 -20.29
N ALA A 244 -13.06 -2.64 -19.05
CA ALA A 244 -13.98 -2.37 -17.95
C ALA A 244 -13.35 -1.55 -16.82
N GLN A 245 -12.23 -1.99 -16.26
CA GLN A 245 -11.59 -1.34 -15.12
C GLN A 245 -11.06 0.06 -15.48
N LEU A 246 -10.39 0.21 -16.63
CA LEU A 246 -9.81 1.48 -17.07
C LEU A 246 -10.89 2.56 -17.30
N PRO A 247 -12.01 2.31 -18.03
CA PRO A 247 -13.13 3.25 -18.08
C PRO A 247 -13.74 3.58 -16.71
N ALA A 248 -13.87 2.59 -15.83
CA ALA A 248 -14.37 2.81 -14.47
C ALA A 248 -13.47 3.76 -13.67
N LEU A 249 -12.15 3.55 -13.71
CA LEU A 249 -11.17 4.43 -13.08
C LEU A 249 -11.24 5.85 -13.65
N ASN A 250 -11.30 6.00 -14.97
CA ASN A 250 -11.47 7.32 -15.61
C ASN A 250 -12.74 8.02 -15.12
N PHE A 251 -13.86 7.29 -14.98
CA PHE A 251 -15.09 7.86 -14.44
C PHE A 251 -14.96 8.26 -12.97
N LEU A 252 -14.28 7.45 -12.15
CA LEU A 252 -14.04 7.75 -10.73
C LEU A 252 -13.18 9.00 -10.51
N ILE A 253 -12.26 9.31 -11.42
CA ILE A 253 -11.53 10.59 -11.43
C ILE A 253 -12.52 11.76 -11.51
N PHE A 254 -13.46 11.73 -12.46
CA PHE A 254 -14.46 12.79 -12.60
C PHE A 254 -15.41 12.87 -11.39
N VAL A 255 -15.91 11.73 -10.92
CA VAL A 255 -16.83 11.67 -9.76
C VAL A 255 -16.16 12.21 -8.49
N SER A 256 -14.90 11.87 -8.25
CA SER A 256 -14.16 12.36 -7.07
C SER A 256 -13.89 13.87 -7.13
N ILE A 257 -13.62 14.43 -8.32
CA ILE A 257 -13.51 15.89 -8.52
C ILE A 257 -14.85 16.57 -8.25
N ILE A 258 -15.95 16.04 -8.79
CA ILE A 258 -17.30 16.58 -8.55
C ILE A 258 -17.64 16.51 -7.05
N ALA A 259 -17.34 15.40 -6.38
CA ALA A 259 -17.54 15.26 -4.94
C ALA A 259 -16.73 16.31 -4.15
N ALA A 260 -15.47 16.56 -4.52
CA ALA A 260 -14.66 17.61 -3.91
C ALA A 260 -15.28 19.01 -4.09
N ILE A 261 -15.76 19.32 -5.30
CA ILE A 261 -16.45 20.60 -5.59
C ILE A 261 -17.72 20.74 -4.76
N LEU A 262 -18.55 19.69 -4.67
CA LEU A 262 -19.78 19.69 -3.87
C LEU A 262 -19.50 19.87 -2.37
N LEU A 263 -18.43 19.25 -1.86
CA LEU A 263 -18.00 19.39 -0.47
C LEU A 263 -17.54 20.81 -0.16
N VAL A 264 -16.78 21.45 -1.06
CA VAL A 264 -16.39 22.86 -0.93
C VAL A 264 -17.61 23.78 -1.07
N TRP A 265 -18.54 23.49 -1.99
CA TRP A 265 -19.79 24.26 -2.11
C TRP A 265 -20.67 24.15 -0.85
N ASN A 266 -20.59 23.04 -0.12
CA ASN A 266 -21.33 22.93 1.13
C ASN A 266 -20.92 23.95 2.20
N ILE A 267 -19.78 24.63 2.08
CA ILE A 267 -19.35 25.71 2.99
C ILE A 267 -20.42 26.81 3.10
N TRP A 268 -21.17 27.08 2.02
CA TRP A 268 -22.21 28.11 1.98
C TRP A 268 -23.62 27.61 2.40
N ARG A 269 -23.78 26.32 2.69
CA ARG A 269 -25.07 25.69 3.05
C ARG A 269 -25.07 25.24 4.52
N ARG A 270 -26.23 25.28 5.19
CA ARG A 270 -26.34 24.98 6.64
C ARG A 270 -26.50 23.49 7.00
N GLY A 271 -26.42 22.57 6.03
CA GLY A 271 -26.78 21.14 6.18
C GLY A 271 -25.59 20.15 6.16
N TRP A 272 -25.84 18.92 6.64
CA TRP A 272 -24.94 17.75 6.51
C TRP A 272 -25.31 16.83 5.34
N VAL A 273 -26.47 17.07 4.72
CA VAL A 273 -27.02 16.21 3.67
C VAL A 273 -26.09 16.14 2.47
N LEU A 274 -25.57 17.28 2.00
CA LEU A 274 -24.68 17.31 0.83
C LEU A 274 -23.36 16.55 1.05
N PRO A 275 -22.60 16.74 2.15
CA PRO A 275 -21.40 15.94 2.40
C PRO A 275 -21.67 14.44 2.51
N ILE A 276 -22.74 14.05 3.21
CA ILE A 276 -23.09 12.63 3.39
C ILE A 276 -23.45 12.01 2.04
N ILE A 277 -24.26 12.69 1.24
CA ILE A 277 -24.61 12.22 -0.12
C ILE A 277 -23.37 12.19 -1.00
N ALA A 278 -22.52 13.22 -0.99
CA ALA A 278 -21.33 13.27 -1.83
C ALA A 278 -20.36 12.12 -1.51
N VAL A 279 -20.04 11.91 -0.23
CA VAL A 279 -19.16 10.81 0.20
C VAL A 279 -19.81 9.46 -0.02
N GLY A 280 -21.09 9.30 0.35
CA GLY A 280 -21.82 8.04 0.21
C GLY A 280 -21.99 7.62 -1.25
N LEU A 281 -22.37 8.55 -2.13
CA LEU A 281 -22.51 8.29 -3.56
C LEU A 281 -21.15 8.00 -4.20
N TRP A 282 -20.11 8.75 -3.84
CA TRP A 282 -18.77 8.48 -4.33
C TRP A 282 -18.28 7.08 -3.91
N ALA A 283 -18.44 6.71 -2.64
CA ALA A 283 -18.07 5.38 -2.14
C ALA A 283 -18.90 4.27 -2.82
N PHE A 284 -20.20 4.48 -2.99
CA PHE A 284 -21.08 3.54 -3.69
C PHE A 284 -20.64 3.34 -5.15
N ILE A 285 -20.40 4.42 -5.90
CA ILE A 285 -19.94 4.35 -7.28
C ILE A 285 -18.57 3.68 -7.37
N ALA A 286 -17.66 3.95 -6.43
CA ALA A 286 -16.34 3.32 -6.36
C ALA A 286 -16.44 1.79 -6.20
N ILE A 287 -17.36 1.30 -5.37
CA ILE A 287 -17.60 -0.15 -5.24
C ILE A 287 -18.23 -0.71 -6.52
N VAL A 288 -19.31 -0.09 -7.00
CA VAL A 288 -20.05 -0.60 -8.16
C VAL A 288 -19.19 -0.64 -9.43
N LEU A 289 -18.50 0.45 -9.74
CA LEU A 289 -17.69 0.54 -10.96
C LEU A 289 -16.29 -0.04 -10.78
N GLY A 290 -15.72 0.04 -9.58
CA GLY A 290 -14.35 -0.41 -9.31
C GLY A 290 -14.23 -1.92 -9.09
N THR A 291 -15.27 -2.60 -8.60
CA THR A 291 -15.20 -4.05 -8.33
C THR A 291 -16.32 -4.84 -9.00
N ILE A 292 -17.58 -4.42 -8.87
CA ILE A 292 -18.73 -5.20 -9.34
C ILE A 292 -18.76 -5.25 -10.88
N TYR A 293 -18.68 -4.10 -11.54
CA TYR A 293 -18.76 -4.01 -13.00
C TYR A 293 -17.65 -4.79 -13.72
N PRO A 294 -16.35 -4.64 -13.38
CA PRO A 294 -15.27 -5.42 -13.98
C PRO A 294 -15.43 -6.92 -13.74
N THR A 295 -15.87 -7.33 -12.55
CA THR A 295 -16.12 -8.74 -12.23
C THR A 295 -17.27 -9.30 -13.07
N ALA A 296 -18.33 -8.53 -13.30
CA ALA A 296 -19.42 -8.92 -14.18
C ALA A 296 -18.95 -9.06 -15.64
N VAL A 297 -18.13 -8.13 -16.13
CA VAL A 297 -17.54 -8.23 -17.48
C VAL A 297 -16.65 -9.47 -17.60
N GLN A 298 -15.80 -9.74 -16.60
CA GLN A 298 -14.99 -10.96 -16.59
C GLN A 298 -15.86 -12.21 -16.70
N LYS A 299 -16.86 -12.34 -15.82
CA LYS A 299 -17.68 -13.54 -15.71
C LYS A 299 -18.62 -13.79 -16.89
N PHE A 300 -19.22 -12.72 -17.44
CA PHE A 300 -20.27 -12.85 -18.45
C PHE A 300 -19.80 -12.56 -19.87
N VAL A 301 -18.66 -11.90 -20.06
CA VAL A 301 -18.16 -11.51 -21.40
C VAL A 301 -16.83 -12.18 -21.72
N VAL A 302 -15.90 -12.24 -20.75
CA VAL A 302 -14.55 -12.78 -20.99
C VAL A 302 -14.51 -14.29 -20.84
N GLU A 303 -14.85 -14.82 -19.67
CA GLU A 303 -14.78 -16.26 -19.37
C GLU A 303 -15.49 -17.16 -20.42
N PRO A 304 -16.67 -16.80 -20.98
CA PRO A 304 -17.32 -17.63 -22.00
C PRO A 304 -16.55 -17.73 -23.33
N ASN A 305 -15.68 -16.76 -23.64
CA ASN A 305 -14.89 -16.74 -24.87
C ASN A 305 -13.50 -16.15 -24.63
N GLU A 306 -12.81 -16.68 -23.62
CA GLU A 306 -11.58 -16.09 -23.10
C GLU A 306 -10.48 -16.06 -24.16
N PHE A 307 -10.33 -17.14 -24.95
CA PHE A 307 -9.33 -17.22 -26.00
C PHE A 307 -9.42 -16.05 -26.99
N SER A 308 -10.62 -15.70 -27.47
CA SER A 308 -10.78 -14.62 -28.44
C SER A 308 -10.58 -13.25 -27.80
N GLN A 309 -11.12 -13.05 -26.59
CA GLN A 309 -11.10 -11.76 -25.91
C GLN A 309 -9.71 -11.42 -25.37
N GLU A 310 -8.99 -12.41 -24.84
CA GLU A 310 -7.68 -12.24 -24.21
C GLU A 310 -6.50 -12.35 -25.19
N ARG A 311 -6.71 -12.86 -26.41
CA ARG A 311 -5.67 -13.04 -27.44
C ARG A 311 -4.70 -11.86 -27.59
N PRO A 312 -5.14 -10.59 -27.74
CA PRO A 312 -4.21 -9.48 -27.89
C PRO A 312 -3.36 -9.24 -26.64
N TYR A 313 -3.93 -9.42 -25.45
CA TYR A 313 -3.25 -9.18 -24.17
C TYR A 313 -2.26 -10.31 -23.85
N ILE A 314 -2.65 -11.56 -24.07
CA ILE A 314 -1.76 -12.72 -23.96
C ILE A 314 -0.57 -12.57 -24.93
N ARG A 315 -0.82 -12.15 -26.18
CA ARG A 315 0.28 -11.94 -27.15
C ARG A 315 1.26 -10.86 -26.69
N ARG A 316 0.76 -9.76 -26.12
CA ARG A 316 1.60 -8.70 -25.55
C ARG A 316 2.43 -9.23 -24.38
N ASN A 317 1.82 -10.02 -23.50
CA ASN A 317 2.52 -10.63 -22.37
C ASN A 317 3.62 -11.59 -22.84
N ILE A 318 3.32 -12.52 -23.75
CA ILE A 318 4.31 -13.45 -24.32
C ILE A 318 5.48 -12.68 -24.93
N LYS A 319 5.19 -11.61 -25.70
CA LYS A 319 6.23 -10.77 -26.29
C LYS A 319 7.07 -10.09 -25.21
N ALA A 320 6.45 -9.44 -24.23
CA ALA A 320 7.15 -8.74 -23.16
C ALA A 320 8.03 -9.69 -22.34
N THR A 321 7.52 -10.87 -21.98
CA THR A 321 8.26 -11.91 -21.26
C THR A 321 9.43 -12.44 -22.11
N SER A 322 9.19 -12.74 -23.39
CA SER A 322 10.24 -13.19 -24.31
C SER A 322 11.34 -12.15 -24.46
N ASP A 323 10.99 -10.87 -24.60
CA ASP A 323 11.97 -9.77 -24.70
C ASP A 323 12.74 -9.59 -23.39
N ALA A 324 12.06 -9.63 -22.24
CA ALA A 324 12.66 -9.43 -20.91
C ALA A 324 13.68 -10.53 -20.56
N PHE A 325 13.35 -11.79 -20.87
CA PHE A 325 14.23 -12.94 -20.65
C PHE A 325 15.15 -13.24 -21.84
N LYS A 326 15.09 -12.44 -22.92
CA LYS A 326 15.84 -12.64 -24.17
C LYS A 326 15.65 -14.03 -24.78
N LEU A 327 14.44 -14.58 -24.67
CA LEU A 327 14.10 -15.93 -25.16
C LEU A 327 14.11 -16.04 -26.68
N SER A 328 13.96 -14.91 -27.39
CA SER A 328 14.06 -14.85 -28.85
C SER A 328 15.48 -15.06 -29.39
N THR A 329 16.50 -15.02 -28.54
CA THR A 329 17.91 -15.18 -28.91
C THR A 329 18.54 -16.48 -28.41
N VAL A 330 17.72 -17.42 -27.93
CA VAL A 330 18.22 -18.71 -27.43
C VAL A 330 18.63 -19.59 -28.61
N ASP A 331 19.84 -20.13 -28.55
CA ASP A 331 20.36 -21.09 -29.51
C ASP A 331 19.63 -22.43 -29.32
N SER A 332 18.67 -22.73 -30.20
CA SER A 332 17.97 -24.01 -30.19
C SER A 332 18.84 -25.06 -30.85
N LYS A 333 19.27 -26.06 -30.07
CA LYS A 333 19.95 -27.24 -30.60
C LYS A 333 18.99 -28.40 -30.59
N ASP A 334 18.61 -28.84 -31.79
CA ASP A 334 17.83 -30.06 -31.93
C ASP A 334 18.69 -31.25 -31.47
N PHE A 335 18.21 -31.94 -30.45
CA PHE A 335 18.81 -33.19 -30.01
C PHE A 335 18.35 -34.31 -30.95
N ASN A 336 19.14 -34.50 -32.02
CA ASN A 336 18.93 -35.58 -32.96
C ASN A 336 19.44 -36.89 -32.35
N PHE A 337 18.54 -37.62 -31.70
CA PHE A 337 18.81 -38.98 -31.23
C PHE A 337 18.51 -40.01 -32.32
N THR A 338 19.27 -41.10 -32.34
CA THR A 338 18.97 -42.25 -33.18
C THR A 338 18.01 -43.18 -32.42
N GLN A 339 16.97 -43.68 -33.08
CA GLN A 339 16.13 -44.73 -32.48
C GLN A 339 16.78 -46.11 -32.58
N ASP A 340 17.71 -46.30 -33.52
CA ASP A 340 18.53 -47.50 -33.62
C ASP A 340 19.67 -47.44 -32.59
N LEU A 341 19.53 -48.24 -31.54
CA LEU A 341 20.56 -48.51 -30.53
C LEU A 341 21.26 -49.82 -30.88
N SER A 342 22.54 -49.75 -31.22
CA SER A 342 23.34 -50.98 -31.36
C SER A 342 23.76 -51.53 -29.98
N PRO A 343 23.96 -52.85 -29.84
CA PRO A 343 24.46 -53.43 -28.59
C PRO A 343 25.76 -52.79 -28.09
N ALA A 344 26.66 -52.43 -29.00
CA ALA A 344 27.92 -51.75 -28.66
C ALA A 344 27.71 -50.35 -28.05
N VAL A 345 26.69 -49.60 -28.52
CA VAL A 345 26.35 -48.28 -27.97
C VAL A 345 25.73 -48.42 -26.58
N VAL A 346 24.92 -49.45 -26.35
CA VAL A 346 24.34 -49.76 -25.04
C VAL A 346 25.43 -50.13 -24.03
N GLU A 347 26.34 -51.04 -24.40
CA GLU A 347 27.47 -51.43 -23.53
C GLU A 347 28.37 -50.25 -23.19
N ALA A 348 28.71 -49.41 -24.17
CA ALA A 348 29.53 -48.22 -23.96
C ALA A 348 28.90 -47.17 -23.03
N ASN A 349 27.57 -47.20 -22.85
CA ASN A 349 26.82 -46.24 -22.05
C ASN A 349 26.11 -46.87 -20.85
N LEU A 350 26.50 -48.08 -20.43
CA LEU A 350 25.97 -48.75 -19.23
C LEU A 350 25.93 -47.86 -17.98
N PRO A 351 26.95 -47.03 -17.67
CA PRO A 351 26.88 -46.13 -16.52
C PRO A 351 25.71 -45.13 -16.58
N THR A 352 25.39 -44.62 -17.78
CA THR A 352 24.28 -43.69 -18.01
C THR A 352 22.94 -44.42 -17.93
N ILE A 353 22.85 -45.61 -18.53
CA ILE A 353 21.62 -46.43 -18.53
C ILE A 353 21.29 -46.91 -17.12
N ASN A 354 22.28 -47.41 -16.39
CA ASN A 354 22.14 -47.82 -14.98
C ASN A 354 21.81 -46.62 -14.09
N ASN A 355 22.16 -45.39 -14.50
CA ASN A 355 21.80 -44.14 -13.82
C ASN A 355 20.54 -43.46 -14.34
N ALA A 356 19.90 -44.01 -15.38
CA ALA A 356 18.70 -43.43 -15.94
C ALA A 356 17.56 -43.50 -14.91
N ARG A 357 16.93 -42.36 -14.67
CA ARG A 357 15.79 -42.29 -13.75
C ARG A 357 14.57 -42.89 -14.44
N LEU A 358 14.14 -44.07 -14.00
CA LEU A 358 12.93 -44.74 -14.53
C LEU A 358 11.63 -44.05 -14.09
N TRP A 359 11.71 -43.28 -13.02
CA TRP A 359 10.58 -42.78 -12.26
C TRP A 359 10.76 -41.28 -12.00
N ASP A 360 9.83 -40.45 -12.46
CA ASP A 360 9.80 -39.01 -12.18
C ASP A 360 8.96 -38.72 -10.92
N PRO A 361 9.57 -38.22 -9.83
CA PRO A 361 8.88 -37.76 -8.63
C PRO A 361 7.68 -36.84 -8.90
N GLY A 362 7.81 -35.94 -9.87
CA GLY A 362 6.79 -34.95 -10.20
C GLY A 362 5.50 -35.58 -10.73
N ILE A 363 5.62 -36.72 -11.41
CA ILE A 363 4.48 -37.47 -11.94
C ILE A 363 3.96 -38.44 -10.88
N ILE A 364 4.84 -39.22 -10.26
CA ILE A 364 4.47 -40.33 -9.36
C ILE A 364 3.78 -39.85 -8.08
N ARG A 365 4.16 -38.67 -7.56
CA ARG A 365 3.49 -38.08 -6.40
C ARG A 365 1.99 -37.94 -6.63
N SER A 366 1.58 -37.45 -7.81
CA SER A 366 0.16 -37.28 -8.16
C SER A 366 -0.56 -38.63 -8.23
N THR A 367 0.11 -39.66 -8.75
CA THR A 367 -0.42 -41.02 -8.87
C THR A 367 -0.60 -41.67 -7.50
N TYR A 368 0.39 -41.60 -6.60
CA TYR A 368 0.27 -42.16 -5.24
C TYR A 368 -0.78 -41.44 -4.41
N GLN A 369 -0.85 -40.11 -4.50
CA GLN A 369 -1.90 -39.35 -3.82
C GLN A 369 -3.30 -39.78 -4.29
N THR A 370 -3.46 -40.08 -5.59
CA THR A 370 -4.73 -40.57 -6.15
C THR A 370 -5.05 -42.00 -5.72
N LEU A 371 -4.07 -42.90 -5.76
CA LEU A 371 -4.24 -44.31 -5.34
C LEU A 371 -4.57 -44.43 -3.85
N GLN A 372 -3.99 -43.56 -3.01
CA GLN A 372 -4.23 -43.53 -1.57
C GLN A 372 -5.41 -42.63 -1.17
N ALA A 373 -6.05 -41.94 -2.12
CA ALA A 373 -7.17 -41.01 -1.85
C ALA A 373 -8.39 -41.67 -1.18
N LEU A 374 -8.50 -43.00 -1.28
CA LEU A 374 -9.53 -43.78 -0.59
C LEU A 374 -9.35 -43.79 0.94
N GLN A 375 -8.18 -43.39 1.45
CA GLN A 375 -7.89 -43.24 2.87
C GLN A 375 -7.68 -41.76 3.20
N THR A 376 -8.69 -41.14 3.81
CA THR A 376 -8.76 -39.69 4.08
C THR A 376 -7.73 -39.14 5.07
N TYR A 377 -6.90 -40.00 5.66
CA TYR A 377 -5.90 -39.63 6.66
C TYR A 377 -4.45 -39.68 6.14
N TYR A 378 -4.22 -40.12 4.90
CA TYR A 378 -2.89 -40.13 4.29
C TYR A 378 -2.73 -38.99 3.27
N GLN A 379 -1.65 -38.22 3.42
CA GLN A 379 -1.22 -37.20 2.47
C GLN A 379 0.24 -37.44 2.10
N ILE A 380 0.51 -37.59 0.79
CA ILE A 380 1.85 -37.78 0.24
C ILE A 380 2.42 -36.40 -0.08
N ASN A 381 3.20 -35.85 0.84
CA ASN A 381 3.79 -34.51 0.72
C ASN A 381 5.00 -34.48 -0.22
N ASP A 382 5.72 -35.59 -0.31
CA ASP A 382 6.90 -35.73 -1.14
C ASP A 382 7.07 -37.18 -1.62
N VAL A 383 7.84 -37.37 -2.69
CA VAL A 383 8.27 -38.67 -3.21
C VAL A 383 9.72 -38.54 -3.64
N ASP A 384 10.60 -39.26 -2.97
CA ASP A 384 11.99 -39.36 -3.39
C ASP A 384 12.25 -40.67 -4.12
N VAL A 385 13.22 -40.64 -5.03
CA VAL A 385 13.74 -41.85 -5.67
C VAL A 385 15.08 -42.14 -5.00
N ASP A 386 15.13 -43.25 -4.29
CA ASP A 386 16.35 -43.74 -3.65
C ASP A 386 16.76 -45.11 -4.23
N ARG A 387 18.01 -45.49 -4.03
CA ARG A 387 18.56 -46.77 -4.45
C ARG A 387 18.87 -47.62 -3.24
N TYR A 388 18.26 -48.78 -3.19
CA TYR A 388 18.50 -49.76 -2.14
C TYR A 388 19.32 -50.91 -2.72
N ASP A 389 20.39 -51.26 -2.02
CA ASP A 389 21.18 -52.46 -2.30
C ASP A 389 20.43 -53.66 -1.72
N ILE A 390 19.94 -54.56 -2.58
CA ILE A 390 19.15 -55.73 -2.20
C ILE A 390 19.94 -56.98 -2.58
N ASN A 391 20.51 -57.63 -1.56
CA ASN A 391 21.36 -58.83 -1.70
C ASN A 391 22.69 -58.59 -2.45
N GLY A 392 23.28 -57.40 -2.34
CA GLY A 392 24.57 -57.07 -2.96
C GLY A 392 24.45 -56.59 -4.41
N GLN A 393 23.26 -56.14 -4.82
CA GLN A 393 22.93 -55.56 -6.12
C GLN A 393 21.99 -54.37 -6.00
#